data_AF-A0A8T7MMP4-F1
#
_entry.id   AF-A0A8T7MMP4-F1
#
_cell.length_a   1.000
_cell.length_b   1.000
_cell.length_c   1.000
_cell.angle_alpha   90.00
_cell.angle_beta   90.00
_cell.angle_gamma   90.00
#
_symmetry.space_group_name_H-M   'P 1'
#
loop_
_entity.id
_entity.type
_entity.pdbx_description
1 polymer ?
#
loop_
_entity_poly.entity_id
_entity_poly.type
_entity_poly.pdbx_seq_one_letter_code
_entity_poly.pdbx_strand_id
1 'polypeptide(L)'
;MTMIQIDTRVIKDRVWYVAFNDERGQLNSPYHEDHSVPKIAAAQPFTVTLNTVWISGKPDQSMLHWLLHPNTDVVIKSTTVLGTHPEVQRIHYYQDSVPIHQTLTGFLAQTMFVCDDYSGNDNLALKLQVLMVDDSSKQDGLVTSFSGLVNGSGAIFPAILPYTMIAVGLSKTVEQFIKGTDETKPLLECSINFKPAGHGCPILREGTYVVFDREVEAGDYILIDNNRLVSSDGQDITIDATYAIFTIEIGNAPSPEFVVSQRVATLLTQLDKGGNDPSKTSIEFVTETLQLYSHFKDLQRYADLKAESAKRSLTVPEQALIERLGQREELQPFLPR
;
A
#
# COMPACT_ATOMS: atom_id res chain seq x y z
N MET A 1 -19.09 7.77 10.01
CA MET A 1 -17.88 6.97 10.32
C MET A 1 -18.23 5.53 10.00
N THR A 2 -17.97 5.08 8.77
CA THR A 2 -18.28 3.73 8.33
C THR A 2 -17.15 2.83 8.80
N MET A 3 -17.38 2.09 9.88
CA MET A 3 -16.44 1.07 10.36
C MET A 3 -16.35 0.02 9.25
N ILE A 4 -15.15 -0.23 8.71
CA ILE A 4 -14.95 -1.34 7.77
C ILE A 4 -15.20 -2.63 8.56
N GLN A 5 -16.43 -3.15 8.50
CA GLN A 5 -16.72 -4.50 8.97
C GLN A 5 -16.11 -5.47 7.96
N ILE A 6 -14.89 -5.90 8.25
CA ILE A 6 -14.22 -6.95 7.49
C ILE A 6 -14.85 -8.28 7.94
N ASP A 7 -15.60 -8.93 7.06
CA ASP A 7 -16.05 -10.30 7.28
C ASP A 7 -14.83 -11.23 7.22
N THR A 8 -14.34 -11.64 8.39
CA THR A 8 -13.11 -12.41 8.54
C THR A 8 -13.23 -13.88 8.11
N ARG A 9 -14.44 -14.37 7.78
CA ARG A 9 -14.66 -15.78 7.43
C ARG A 9 -14.31 -16.12 5.98
N VAL A 10 -14.34 -15.15 5.06
CA VAL A 10 -14.17 -15.38 3.61
C VAL A 10 -12.71 -15.23 3.14
N ILE A 11 -11.80 -14.74 3.99
CA ILE A 11 -10.45 -14.33 3.57
C ILE A 11 -9.37 -15.39 3.88
N LYS A 12 -9.70 -16.44 4.66
CA LYS A 12 -8.68 -17.37 5.18
C LYS A 12 -7.96 -18.18 4.11
N ASP A 13 -8.66 -18.51 3.02
CA ASP A 13 -8.15 -19.39 1.96
C ASP A 13 -7.79 -18.63 0.68
N ARG A 14 -7.71 -17.29 0.78
CA ARG A 14 -7.37 -16.37 -0.33
C ARG A 14 -6.08 -15.61 -0.11
N VAL A 15 -5.48 -15.72 1.07
CA VAL A 15 -4.27 -14.98 1.45
C VAL A 15 -3.24 -15.96 1.97
N TRP A 16 -2.06 -15.90 1.38
CA TRP A 16 -0.92 -16.75 1.67
C TRP A 16 0.28 -15.91 2.01
N TYR A 17 1.25 -16.53 2.67
CA TYR A 17 2.42 -15.90 3.23
C TYR A 17 3.66 -16.74 2.96
N VAL A 18 4.76 -16.08 2.62
CA VAL A 18 6.09 -16.67 2.44
C VAL A 18 7.08 -15.83 3.22
N ALA A 19 7.85 -16.45 4.12
CA ALA A 19 8.89 -15.75 4.83
C ALA A 19 10.08 -15.46 3.90
N PHE A 20 10.78 -14.34 4.09
CA PHE A 20 11.92 -13.99 3.22
C PHE A 20 13.09 -14.98 3.30
N ASN A 21 13.20 -15.72 4.40
CA ASN A 21 14.20 -16.77 4.57
C ASN A 21 13.70 -18.15 4.11
N ASP A 22 12.50 -18.27 3.56
CA ASP A 22 12.00 -19.53 3.00
C ASP A 22 12.49 -19.72 1.56
N GLU A 23 13.60 -20.44 1.42
CA GLU A 23 14.19 -20.80 0.12
C GLU A 23 13.28 -21.69 -0.74
N ARG A 24 12.25 -22.31 -0.14
CA ARG A 24 11.32 -23.18 -0.88
C ARG A 24 10.19 -22.40 -1.54
N GLY A 25 9.97 -21.15 -1.15
CA GLY A 25 8.88 -20.33 -1.66
C GLY A 25 7.48 -20.89 -1.36
N GLN A 26 7.35 -21.70 -0.30
CA GLN A 26 6.12 -22.44 -0.05
C GLN A 26 5.06 -21.50 0.53
N LEU A 27 3.85 -21.56 -0.02
CA LEU A 27 2.73 -20.77 0.49
C LEU A 27 2.28 -21.31 1.85
N ASN A 28 2.35 -20.46 2.87
CA ASN A 28 1.93 -20.76 4.23
C ASN A 28 0.72 -19.90 4.63
N SER A 29 -0.06 -20.38 5.60
CA SER A 29 -1.18 -19.59 6.12
C SER A 29 -0.67 -18.40 6.95
N PRO A 30 -1.11 -17.16 6.66
CA PRO A 30 -0.68 -15.98 7.42
C PRO A 30 -1.29 -15.91 8.82
N TYR A 31 -2.24 -16.80 9.14
CA TYR A 31 -2.98 -16.83 10.41
C TYR A 31 -2.31 -17.69 11.48
N HIS A 32 -1.35 -18.54 11.11
CA HIS A 32 -0.57 -19.32 12.06
C HIS A 32 0.61 -18.49 12.56
N GLU A 33 0.79 -18.50 13.88
CA GLU A 33 1.94 -17.87 14.50
C GLU A 33 3.17 -18.71 14.20
N ASP A 34 4.08 -18.12 13.43
CA ASP A 34 5.40 -18.69 13.17
C ASP A 34 6.41 -17.90 13.99
N HIS A 35 6.92 -18.52 15.06
CA HIS A 35 7.89 -17.88 15.96
C HIS A 35 9.27 -17.73 15.34
N SER A 36 9.53 -18.34 14.17
CA SER A 36 10.80 -18.20 13.46
C SER A 36 10.89 -16.90 12.64
N VAL A 37 9.76 -16.22 12.41
CA VAL A 37 9.70 -14.97 11.67
C VAL A 37 9.60 -13.78 12.65
N PRO A 38 10.49 -12.78 12.55
CA PRO A 38 10.41 -11.60 13.40
C PRO A 38 9.11 -10.83 13.17
N LYS A 39 8.41 -10.53 14.26
CA LYS A 39 7.31 -9.56 14.27
C LYS A 39 7.86 -8.15 14.17
N ILE A 40 7.05 -7.24 13.64
CA ILE A 40 7.40 -5.82 13.63
C ILE A 40 7.31 -5.30 15.08
N ALA A 41 8.45 -4.93 15.64
CA ALA A 41 8.56 -4.41 17.00
C ALA A 41 8.09 -2.95 17.10
N ALA A 42 7.81 -2.50 18.32
CA ALA A 42 7.62 -1.08 18.58
C ALA A 42 8.87 -0.27 18.16
N ALA A 43 8.67 0.95 17.71
CA ALA A 43 9.67 1.86 17.13
C ALA A 43 10.37 1.36 15.86
N GLN A 44 9.90 0.25 15.27
CA GLN A 44 10.50 -0.31 14.08
C GLN A 44 9.82 0.25 12.82
N PRO A 45 10.58 0.82 11.87
CA PRO A 45 10.02 1.23 10.59
C PRO A 45 9.73 0.01 9.72
N PHE A 46 8.67 0.10 8.92
CA PHE A 46 8.36 -0.89 7.90
C PHE A 46 7.71 -0.26 6.68
N THR A 47 7.85 -0.94 5.54
CA THR A 47 7.27 -0.53 4.26
C THR A 47 6.44 -1.67 3.70
N VAL A 48 5.30 -1.33 3.09
CA VAL A 48 4.47 -2.27 2.34
C VAL A 48 4.57 -1.94 0.85
N THR A 49 5.03 -2.88 0.05
CA THR A 49 5.35 -2.67 -1.37
C THR A 49 4.58 -3.65 -2.25
N LEU A 50 3.82 -3.13 -3.22
CA LEU A 50 3.19 -3.93 -4.26
C LEU A 50 4.25 -4.33 -5.30
N ASN A 51 4.38 -5.63 -5.54
CA ASN A 51 5.42 -6.18 -6.42
C ASN A 51 4.87 -6.66 -7.75
N THR A 52 3.80 -7.45 -7.70
CA THR A 52 3.26 -8.14 -8.89
C THR A 52 1.74 -8.20 -8.84
N VAL A 53 1.11 -8.09 -10.00
CA VAL A 53 -0.29 -8.45 -10.21
C VAL A 53 -0.39 -9.35 -11.43
N TRP A 54 -1.05 -10.49 -11.31
CA TRP A 54 -1.34 -11.40 -12.41
C TRP A 54 -2.83 -11.41 -12.68
N ILE A 55 -3.20 -11.24 -13.95
CA ILE A 55 -4.59 -11.22 -14.40
C ILE A 55 -4.86 -12.52 -15.13
N SER A 56 -5.62 -13.43 -14.53
CA SER A 56 -5.96 -14.71 -15.15
C SER A 56 -7.07 -14.59 -16.19
N GLY A 57 -7.93 -13.56 -16.14
CA GLY A 57 -9.03 -13.38 -17.09
C GLY A 57 -10.21 -12.60 -16.51
N LYS A 58 -11.15 -12.16 -17.34
CA LYS A 58 -12.32 -11.36 -16.92
C LYS A 58 -13.39 -12.21 -16.24
N PRO A 59 -14.12 -11.69 -15.23
CA PRO A 59 -15.20 -12.44 -14.58
C PRO A 59 -16.36 -12.65 -15.56
N ASP A 60 -16.69 -13.92 -15.78
CA ASP A 60 -17.98 -14.41 -16.27
C ASP A 60 -18.59 -13.63 -17.46
N GLN A 61 -17.85 -13.57 -18.58
CA GLN A 61 -18.38 -13.03 -19.84
C GLN A 61 -18.30 -14.06 -20.98
N SER A 62 -19.30 -14.02 -21.85
CA SER A 62 -19.47 -14.92 -23.00
C SER A 62 -18.22 -14.97 -23.89
N MET A 63 -17.96 -16.15 -24.47
CA MET A 63 -16.87 -16.40 -25.42
C MET A 63 -16.82 -15.39 -26.59
N LEU A 64 -17.97 -14.84 -26.97
CA LEU A 64 -18.04 -13.84 -28.05
C LEU A 64 -17.53 -12.46 -27.62
N HIS A 65 -17.62 -12.12 -26.34
CA HIS A 65 -17.18 -10.81 -25.86
C HIS A 65 -15.64 -10.71 -25.85
N TRP A 66 -14.92 -11.77 -25.51
CA TRP A 66 -13.45 -11.76 -25.53
C TRP A 66 -12.87 -11.68 -26.94
N LEU A 67 -13.53 -12.30 -27.93
CA LEU A 67 -13.13 -12.20 -29.33
C LEU A 67 -13.18 -10.76 -29.83
N LEU A 68 -14.14 -9.98 -29.32
CA LEU A 68 -14.37 -8.60 -29.73
C LEU A 68 -13.61 -7.58 -28.89
N HIS A 69 -13.27 -7.90 -27.64
CA HIS A 69 -12.56 -7.02 -26.71
C HIS A 69 -11.44 -7.78 -25.97
N PRO A 70 -10.32 -8.11 -26.67
CA PRO A 70 -9.23 -8.92 -26.11
C PRO A 70 -8.42 -8.20 -25.03
N ASN A 71 -8.57 -6.87 -24.95
CA ASN A 71 -7.78 -6.01 -24.09
C ASN A 71 -8.67 -5.32 -23.06
N THR A 72 -8.11 -4.99 -21.89
CA THR A 72 -8.84 -4.26 -20.85
C THR A 72 -8.00 -3.19 -20.22
N ASP A 73 -8.63 -2.10 -19.81
CA ASP A 73 -7.92 -1.15 -18.98
C ASP A 73 -7.91 -1.67 -17.55
N VAL A 74 -6.77 -1.50 -16.88
CA VAL A 74 -6.55 -1.98 -15.51
C VAL A 74 -6.17 -0.82 -14.63
N VAL A 75 -6.84 -0.71 -13.48
CA VAL A 75 -6.48 0.20 -12.39
C VAL A 75 -6.15 -0.63 -11.16
N ILE A 76 -5.00 -0.38 -10.55
CA ILE A 76 -4.64 -0.99 -9.26
C ILE A 76 -4.64 0.10 -8.19
N LYS A 77 -5.47 -0.07 -7.16
CA LYS A 77 -5.56 0.86 -6.03
C LYS A 77 -5.42 0.14 -4.69
N SER A 78 -4.81 0.81 -3.71
CA SER A 78 -4.80 0.35 -2.32
C SER A 78 -5.45 1.39 -1.40
N THR A 79 -5.94 0.92 -0.26
CA THR A 79 -6.39 1.74 0.86
C THR A 79 -5.77 1.19 2.13
N THR A 80 -5.15 2.06 2.93
CA THR A 80 -4.44 1.65 4.14
C THR A 80 -4.84 2.49 5.34
N VAL A 81 -4.99 1.84 6.49
CA VAL A 81 -5.32 2.46 7.79
C VAL A 81 -4.42 1.84 8.86
N LEU A 82 -3.74 2.66 9.65
CA LEU A 82 -2.97 2.21 10.81
C LEU A 82 -3.61 2.75 12.09
N GLY A 83 -4.07 1.87 12.97
CA GLY A 83 -4.67 2.25 14.26
C GLY A 83 -5.87 3.21 14.09
N THR A 84 -5.73 4.44 14.60
CA THR A 84 -6.75 5.50 14.49
C THR A 84 -6.44 6.56 13.44
N HIS A 85 -5.36 6.37 12.66
CA HIS A 85 -5.01 7.27 11.57
C HIS A 85 -6.09 7.23 10.47
N PRO A 86 -6.28 8.35 9.73
CA PRO A 86 -7.21 8.37 8.62
C PRO A 86 -6.75 7.42 7.50
N GLU A 87 -7.71 6.99 6.69
CA GLU A 87 -7.41 6.17 5.53
C GLU A 87 -6.57 6.92 4.50
N VAL A 88 -5.64 6.19 3.89
CA VAL A 88 -4.82 6.66 2.79
C VAL A 88 -5.11 5.79 1.58
N GLN A 89 -5.59 6.41 0.51
CA GLN A 89 -5.83 5.74 -0.76
C GLN A 89 -4.71 6.08 -1.73
N ARG A 90 -4.31 5.10 -2.56
CA ARG A 90 -3.27 5.27 -3.58
C ARG A 90 -3.63 4.52 -4.84
N ILE A 91 -3.27 5.10 -5.97
CA ILE A 91 -3.29 4.43 -7.27
C ILE A 91 -1.86 4.04 -7.60
N HIS A 92 -1.65 2.75 -7.82
CA HIS A 92 -0.34 2.16 -8.10
C HIS A 92 -0.09 2.05 -9.59
N TYR A 93 -1.15 1.85 -10.37
CA TYR A 93 -1.03 1.49 -11.76
C TYR A 93 -2.28 1.87 -12.53
N TYR A 94 -2.07 2.34 -13.75
CA TYR A 94 -3.06 2.45 -14.80
C TYR A 94 -2.39 2.09 -16.11
N GLN A 95 -2.99 1.16 -16.85
CA GLN A 95 -2.58 0.88 -18.22
C GLN A 95 -3.82 0.56 -19.04
N ASP A 96 -3.84 1.10 -20.25
CA ASP A 96 -4.86 0.83 -21.24
C ASP A 96 -4.56 -0.49 -21.95
N SER A 97 -5.64 -1.15 -22.38
CA SER A 97 -5.55 -2.29 -23.28
C SER A 97 -4.58 -3.42 -22.83
N VAL A 98 -4.59 -3.78 -21.55
CA VAL A 98 -3.78 -4.85 -20.98
C VAL A 98 -4.27 -6.23 -21.47
N PRO A 99 -3.37 -7.04 -22.07
CA PRO A 99 -3.63 -8.46 -22.34
C PRO A 99 -3.99 -9.28 -21.10
N ILE A 100 -4.91 -10.22 -21.27
CA ILE A 100 -5.15 -11.28 -20.27
C ILE A 100 -3.92 -12.20 -20.16
N HIS A 101 -3.79 -12.88 -19.01
CA HIS A 101 -2.64 -13.75 -18.70
C HIS A 101 -1.29 -13.01 -18.74
N GLN A 102 -1.32 -11.74 -18.35
CA GLN A 102 -0.12 -10.93 -18.24
C GLN A 102 0.23 -10.70 -16.76
N THR A 103 1.54 -10.85 -16.48
CA THR A 103 2.14 -10.35 -15.25
C THR A 103 2.38 -8.86 -15.37
N LEU A 104 1.78 -8.09 -14.48
CA LEU A 104 1.99 -6.65 -14.33
C LEU A 104 3.01 -6.41 -13.23
N THR A 105 4.03 -5.63 -13.56
CA THR A 105 5.11 -5.18 -12.66
C THR A 105 5.46 -3.72 -13.01
N GLY A 106 6.43 -3.11 -12.31
CA GLY A 106 6.91 -1.77 -12.66
C GLY A 106 5.87 -0.66 -12.40
N PHE A 107 5.10 -0.79 -11.32
CA PHE A 107 4.04 0.16 -10.96
C PHE A 107 4.54 1.59 -10.77
N LEU A 108 3.69 2.57 -11.10
CA LEU A 108 3.98 4.02 -10.97
C LEU A 108 4.35 4.39 -9.53
N ALA A 109 3.65 3.80 -8.58
CA ALA A 109 3.95 3.89 -7.16
C ALA A 109 3.86 2.48 -6.59
N GLN A 110 4.99 1.81 -6.33
CA GLN A 110 4.98 0.47 -5.75
C GLN A 110 4.66 0.50 -4.25
N THR A 111 5.03 1.58 -3.56
CA THR A 111 4.85 1.72 -2.11
C THR A 111 3.38 1.93 -1.72
N MET A 112 2.75 0.91 -1.14
CA MET A 112 1.38 0.96 -0.63
C MET A 112 1.28 1.64 0.73
N PHE A 113 2.25 1.44 1.61
CA PHE A 113 2.26 2.05 2.94
C PHE A 113 3.66 2.18 3.50
N VAL A 114 3.86 3.16 4.35
CA VAL A 114 5.12 3.39 5.08
C VAL A 114 4.79 3.70 6.52
N CYS A 115 5.50 3.07 7.45
CA CYS A 115 5.51 3.43 8.86
C CYS A 115 6.95 3.65 9.31
N ASP A 116 7.22 4.79 9.92
CA ASP A 116 8.54 5.21 10.37
C ASP A 116 8.82 4.90 11.84
N ASP A 117 7.77 4.87 12.66
CA ASP A 117 7.76 4.61 14.09
C ASP A 117 6.47 3.83 14.46
N TYR A 118 6.51 2.52 14.27
CA TYR A 118 5.37 1.68 14.60
C TYR A 118 5.16 1.60 16.12
N SER A 119 3.93 1.75 16.60
CA SER A 119 3.63 1.72 18.04
C SER A 119 3.77 0.35 18.68
N GLY A 120 3.83 -0.73 17.88
CA GLY A 120 3.80 -2.12 18.35
C GLY A 120 2.40 -2.66 18.66
N ASN A 121 1.38 -1.81 18.69
CA ASN A 121 0.02 -2.19 19.12
C ASN A 121 -1.08 -1.83 18.10
N ASP A 122 -0.78 -1.03 17.08
CA ASP A 122 -1.76 -0.60 16.10
C ASP A 122 -2.05 -1.67 15.04
N ASN A 123 -3.31 -1.84 14.68
CA ASN A 123 -3.66 -2.71 13.56
C ASN A 123 -3.40 -2.00 12.23
N LEU A 124 -2.87 -2.72 11.25
CA LEU A 124 -2.78 -2.24 9.87
C LEU A 124 -3.89 -2.91 9.04
N ALA A 125 -4.88 -2.13 8.63
CA ALA A 125 -5.83 -2.56 7.62
C ALA A 125 -5.32 -2.16 6.23
N LEU A 126 -5.23 -3.14 5.33
CA LEU A 126 -4.85 -2.98 3.93
C LEU A 126 -5.99 -3.52 3.06
N LYS A 127 -6.54 -2.68 2.19
CA LYS A 127 -7.42 -3.08 1.10
C LYS A 127 -6.66 -2.92 -0.21
N LEU A 128 -6.60 -3.98 -1.01
CA LEU A 128 -6.06 -3.96 -2.37
C LEU A 128 -7.17 -4.29 -3.35
N GLN A 129 -7.29 -3.49 -4.40
CA GLN A 129 -8.27 -3.66 -5.46
C GLN A 129 -7.60 -3.58 -6.83
N VAL A 130 -7.87 -4.58 -7.67
CA VAL A 130 -7.57 -4.59 -9.10
C VAL A 130 -8.88 -4.45 -9.82
N LEU A 131 -9.04 -3.37 -10.58
CA LEU A 131 -10.26 -2.98 -11.26
C LEU A 131 -10.05 -3.07 -12.76
N MET A 132 -11.06 -3.56 -13.47
CA MET A 132 -11.10 -3.49 -14.93
C MET A 132 -12.06 -2.39 -15.36
N VAL A 133 -11.57 -1.47 -16.18
CA VAL A 133 -12.36 -0.35 -16.69
C VAL A 133 -12.76 -0.67 -18.12
N ASP A 134 -14.05 -0.94 -18.35
CA ASP A 134 -14.58 -1.42 -19.64
C ASP A 134 -15.25 -0.30 -20.47
N ASP A 135 -15.26 0.95 -19.98
CA ASP A 135 -16.05 2.04 -20.56
C ASP A 135 -15.21 3.04 -21.38
N SER A 136 -15.22 2.85 -22.69
CA SER A 136 -14.56 3.72 -23.69
C SER A 136 -14.93 5.20 -23.59
N SER A 137 -16.11 5.53 -23.06
CA SER A 137 -16.51 6.94 -22.88
C SER A 137 -15.83 7.64 -21.70
N LYS A 138 -15.29 6.87 -20.74
CA LYS A 138 -14.55 7.38 -19.57
C LYS A 138 -13.03 7.36 -19.78
N GLN A 139 -12.54 6.65 -20.81
CA GLN A 139 -11.12 6.48 -21.13
C GLN A 139 -10.41 7.79 -21.50
N ASP A 140 -10.99 8.61 -22.37
CA ASP A 140 -10.33 9.83 -22.87
C ASP A 140 -10.11 10.86 -21.75
N GLY A 141 -11.09 11.00 -20.86
CA GLY A 141 -11.00 11.88 -19.69
C GLY A 141 -9.92 11.41 -18.70
N LEU A 142 -9.72 10.09 -18.59
CA LEU A 142 -8.75 9.48 -17.68
C LEU A 142 -7.32 9.59 -18.19
N VAL A 143 -7.09 9.16 -19.43
CA VAL A 143 -5.78 9.28 -20.09
C VAL A 143 -5.37 10.74 -20.13
N THR A 144 -6.26 11.66 -20.49
CA THR A 144 -5.94 13.10 -20.53
C THR A 144 -5.66 13.67 -19.14
N SER A 145 -6.36 13.22 -18.09
CA SER A 145 -6.10 13.67 -16.71
C SER A 145 -4.77 13.15 -16.18
N PHE A 146 -4.48 11.85 -16.38
CA PHE A 146 -3.21 11.26 -15.96
C PHE A 146 -2.04 11.74 -16.80
N SER A 147 -2.15 11.79 -18.13
CA SER A 147 -1.11 12.35 -19.02
C SER A 147 -0.92 13.85 -18.80
N GLY A 148 -1.98 14.61 -18.50
CA GLY A 148 -1.88 16.03 -18.14
C GLY A 148 -1.17 16.25 -16.79
N LEU A 149 -1.37 15.34 -15.83
CA LEU A 149 -0.65 15.33 -14.56
C LEU A 149 0.82 14.91 -14.71
N VAL A 150 1.13 13.97 -15.61
CA VAL A 150 2.49 13.50 -15.90
C VAL A 150 3.28 14.53 -16.71
N ASN A 151 2.64 15.25 -17.63
CA ASN A 151 3.31 16.20 -18.54
C ASN A 151 3.27 17.66 -18.04
N GLY A 152 2.46 17.98 -17.03
CA GLY A 152 2.15 19.36 -16.62
C GLY A 152 3.08 20.00 -15.60
N SER A 153 4.07 19.29 -15.05
CA SER A 153 4.95 19.84 -14.02
C SER A 153 6.35 19.25 -14.08
N GLY A 154 7.31 20.05 -14.50
CA GLY A 154 8.72 19.78 -14.23
C GLY A 154 8.91 19.65 -12.72
N ALA A 155 9.41 18.50 -12.28
CA ALA A 155 9.84 18.22 -10.91
C ALA A 155 8.74 18.12 -9.82
N ILE A 156 7.58 17.50 -10.09
CA ILE A 156 6.70 16.99 -9.01
C ILE A 156 6.75 15.46 -9.03
N PHE A 157 7.38 14.90 -8.00
CA PHE A 157 7.72 13.48 -7.88
C PHE A 157 6.50 12.55 -8.02
N PRO A 158 6.69 11.33 -8.58
CA PRO A 158 5.69 10.24 -8.59
C PRO A 158 5.10 9.93 -7.21
N ALA A 159 5.80 10.31 -6.14
CA ALA A 159 5.39 10.17 -4.76
C ALA A 159 4.24 11.10 -4.33
N ILE A 160 3.84 12.12 -5.11
CA ILE A 160 2.73 13.02 -4.71
C ILE A 160 1.48 12.78 -5.56
N LEU A 161 1.60 12.20 -6.76
CA LEU A 161 0.48 11.92 -7.67
C LEU A 161 -0.65 11.05 -7.09
N PRO A 162 -0.38 10.01 -6.27
CA PRO A 162 -1.44 9.25 -5.62
C PRO A 162 -2.19 10.03 -4.52
N TYR A 163 -1.66 11.19 -4.10
CA TYR A 163 -2.10 11.91 -2.91
C TYR A 163 -2.56 13.34 -3.18
N THR A 164 -2.15 13.95 -4.29
CA THR A 164 -2.64 15.26 -4.76
C THR A 164 -4.10 15.20 -5.22
N MET A 165 -4.64 14.01 -5.45
CA MET A 165 -6.07 13.81 -5.72
C MET A 165 -6.97 14.29 -4.57
N ILE A 166 -6.44 14.55 -3.37
CA ILE A 166 -7.26 15.06 -2.26
C ILE A 166 -6.97 16.55 -1.98
N ALA A 167 -5.86 17.10 -2.50
CA ALA A 167 -5.36 18.44 -2.12
C ALA A 167 -5.85 19.58 -3.00
N VAL A 168 -6.09 19.30 -4.28
CA VAL A 168 -6.37 20.31 -5.29
C VAL A 168 -7.79 20.05 -5.71
N GLY A 169 -8.71 21.01 -5.52
CA GLY A 169 -10.09 20.94 -6.00
C GLY A 169 -10.15 20.24 -7.35
N LEU A 170 -10.46 18.95 -7.30
CA LEU A 170 -10.25 18.07 -8.43
C LEU A 170 -11.31 18.40 -9.47
N SER A 171 -10.90 18.45 -10.73
CA SER A 171 -11.84 18.43 -11.84
C SER A 171 -12.88 17.33 -11.61
N LYS A 172 -14.16 17.63 -11.88
CA LYS A 172 -15.29 16.66 -11.77
C LYS A 172 -14.96 15.28 -12.34
N THR A 173 -14.07 15.22 -13.32
CA THR A 173 -13.54 14.02 -13.97
C THR A 173 -12.88 13.01 -13.00
N VAL A 174 -12.06 13.47 -12.05
CA VAL A 174 -11.37 12.56 -11.11
C VAL A 174 -12.29 12.10 -9.98
N GLU A 175 -13.19 12.97 -9.52
CA GLU A 175 -14.25 12.58 -8.57
C GLU A 175 -15.21 11.55 -9.20
N GLN A 176 -15.59 11.76 -10.47
CA GLN A 176 -16.37 10.80 -11.26
C GLN A 176 -15.62 9.49 -11.49
N PHE A 177 -14.29 9.51 -11.55
CA PHE A 177 -13.48 8.31 -11.63
C PHE A 177 -13.45 7.54 -10.30
N ILE A 178 -13.27 8.22 -9.17
CA ILE A 178 -13.30 7.57 -7.85
C ILE A 178 -14.69 6.95 -7.63
N LYS A 179 -15.76 7.70 -7.91
CA LYS A 179 -17.14 7.18 -7.85
C LYS A 179 -17.38 6.04 -8.82
N GLY A 180 -16.93 6.19 -10.07
CA GLY A 180 -17.07 5.14 -11.09
C GLY A 180 -16.26 3.88 -10.78
N THR A 181 -15.10 4.00 -10.13
CA THR A 181 -14.29 2.85 -9.72
C THR A 181 -14.85 2.14 -8.50
N ASP A 182 -15.55 2.85 -7.61
CA ASP A 182 -16.26 2.24 -6.48
C ASP A 182 -17.53 1.48 -6.92
N GLU A 183 -18.12 1.88 -8.05
CA GLU A 183 -19.27 1.18 -8.66
C GLU A 183 -18.85 -0.05 -9.50
N THR A 184 -17.59 -0.11 -9.94
CA THR A 184 -17.05 -1.22 -10.72
C THR A 184 -16.75 -2.43 -9.84
N LYS A 185 -17.28 -3.60 -10.22
CA LYS A 185 -16.93 -4.86 -9.56
C LYS A 185 -15.43 -5.15 -9.74
N PRO A 186 -14.65 -5.27 -8.65
CA PRO A 186 -13.22 -5.55 -8.75
C PRO A 186 -12.97 -6.96 -9.30
N LEU A 187 -11.90 -7.08 -10.10
CA LEU A 187 -11.38 -8.36 -10.53
C LEU A 187 -10.73 -9.09 -9.33
N LEU A 188 -9.93 -8.35 -8.56
CA LEU A 188 -9.40 -8.79 -7.28
C LEU A 188 -9.75 -7.75 -6.25
N GLU A 189 -10.42 -8.18 -5.18
CA GLU A 189 -10.55 -7.39 -3.96
C GLU A 189 -10.10 -8.22 -2.77
N CYS A 190 -9.20 -7.64 -1.98
CA CYS A 190 -8.74 -8.23 -0.74
C CYS A 190 -8.65 -7.16 0.34
N SER A 191 -9.22 -7.47 1.50
CA SER A 191 -9.13 -6.64 2.69
C SER A 191 -8.46 -7.45 3.79
N ILE A 192 -7.25 -7.09 4.17
CA ILE A 192 -6.46 -7.77 5.20
C ILE A 192 -6.36 -6.85 6.41
N ASN A 193 -6.61 -7.39 7.59
CA ASN A 193 -6.41 -6.68 8.84
C ASN A 193 -5.29 -7.34 9.64
N PHE A 194 -4.10 -6.77 9.53
CA PHE A 194 -2.92 -7.23 10.25
C PHE A 194 -2.99 -6.77 11.71
N LYS A 195 -2.88 -7.73 12.62
CA LYS A 195 -2.83 -7.46 14.06
C LYS A 195 -1.40 -7.57 14.58
N PRO A 196 -1.02 -6.79 15.62
CA PRO A 196 0.29 -6.93 16.27
C PRO A 196 0.48 -8.33 16.88
N ALA A 197 -0.60 -8.91 17.44
CA ALA A 197 -0.63 -10.24 18.01
C ALA A 197 -2.06 -10.79 18.08
N GLY A 198 -2.19 -12.09 18.28
CA GLY A 198 -3.45 -12.76 18.60
C GLY A 198 -3.88 -13.83 17.60
N HIS A 199 -4.94 -14.56 17.95
CA HIS A 199 -5.48 -15.65 17.14
C HIS A 199 -6.56 -15.16 16.16
N GLY A 200 -6.59 -15.76 14.97
CA GLY A 200 -7.70 -15.60 14.02
C GLY A 200 -7.60 -14.40 13.07
N CYS A 201 -6.51 -13.65 13.10
CA CYS A 201 -6.18 -12.63 12.11
C CYS A 201 -4.71 -12.78 11.66
N PRO A 202 -4.35 -12.32 10.46
CA PRO A 202 -2.96 -12.27 10.04
C PRO A 202 -2.13 -11.42 11.00
N ILE A 203 -0.95 -11.90 11.36
CA ILE A 203 -0.01 -11.16 12.21
C ILE A 203 0.76 -10.16 11.35
N LEU A 204 0.95 -8.94 11.83
CA LEU A 204 1.82 -7.96 11.18
C LEU A 204 3.28 -8.40 11.34
N ARG A 205 3.84 -8.98 10.28
CA ARG A 205 5.21 -9.49 10.23
C ARG A 205 5.81 -9.29 8.84
N GLU A 206 7.14 -9.30 8.82
CA GLU A 206 7.95 -9.24 7.62
C GLU A 206 7.71 -10.46 6.72
N GLY A 207 7.71 -10.26 5.40
CA GLY A 207 7.61 -11.33 4.41
C GLY A 207 6.78 -10.96 3.18
N THR A 208 6.57 -11.94 2.31
CA THR A 208 5.80 -11.81 1.07
C THR A 208 4.39 -12.34 1.28
N TYR A 209 3.39 -11.56 0.86
CA TYR A 209 1.99 -11.94 0.91
C TYR A 209 1.46 -12.11 -0.51
N VAL A 210 0.72 -13.19 -0.71
CA VAL A 210 0.10 -13.53 -1.98
C VAL A 210 -1.39 -13.61 -1.79
N VAL A 211 -2.13 -12.88 -2.61
CA VAL A 211 -3.57 -12.70 -2.49
C VAL A 211 -4.23 -13.15 -3.77
N PHE A 212 -5.24 -13.99 -3.66
CA PHE A 212 -6.02 -14.49 -4.79
C PHE A 212 -7.44 -13.90 -4.82
N ASP A 213 -8.00 -13.78 -6.02
CA ASP A 213 -9.39 -13.40 -6.27
C ASP A 213 -10.40 -14.46 -5.78
N ARG A 214 -9.97 -15.72 -5.72
CA ARG A 214 -10.74 -16.88 -5.25
C ARG A 214 -9.92 -17.76 -4.31
N GLU A 215 -10.60 -18.72 -3.65
CA GLU A 215 -9.93 -19.71 -2.81
C GLU A 215 -9.05 -20.63 -3.67
N VAL A 216 -7.83 -20.91 -3.17
CA VAL A 216 -6.85 -21.77 -3.86
C VAL A 216 -6.15 -22.66 -2.84
N GLU A 217 -5.69 -23.84 -3.24
CA GLU A 217 -4.92 -24.70 -2.34
C GLU A 217 -3.45 -24.27 -2.32
N ALA A 218 -2.90 -24.08 -1.10
CA ALA A 218 -1.52 -23.62 -0.92
C ALA A 218 -0.47 -24.52 -1.58
N GLY A 219 -0.74 -25.83 -1.62
CA GLY A 219 0.16 -26.84 -2.15
C GLY A 219 0.28 -26.84 -3.68
N ASP A 220 -0.61 -26.13 -4.38
CA ASP A 220 -0.63 -26.08 -5.83
C ASP A 220 0.39 -25.10 -6.40
N TYR A 221 0.88 -24.15 -5.58
CA TYR A 221 1.71 -23.06 -6.07
C TYR A 221 2.96 -22.84 -5.23
N ILE A 222 4.02 -22.40 -5.92
CA ILE A 222 5.29 -22.01 -5.32
C ILE A 222 5.62 -20.58 -5.77
N LEU A 223 6.05 -19.75 -4.83
CA LEU A 223 6.60 -18.44 -5.12
C LEU A 223 8.05 -18.57 -5.56
N ILE A 224 8.34 -18.20 -6.80
CA ILE A 224 9.70 -18.19 -7.35
C ILE A 224 10.30 -16.78 -7.31
N ASP A 225 11.59 -16.72 -7.61
CA ASP A 225 12.33 -15.48 -7.82
C ASP A 225 11.57 -14.52 -8.75
N ASN A 226 11.64 -13.23 -8.44
CA ASN A 226 10.89 -12.13 -9.07
C ASN A 226 9.40 -12.04 -8.71
N ASN A 227 8.99 -12.58 -7.56
CA ASN A 227 7.62 -12.46 -7.06
C ASN A 227 6.59 -12.95 -8.09
N ARG A 228 6.80 -14.17 -8.60
CA ARG A 228 5.85 -14.84 -9.50
C ARG A 228 5.48 -16.18 -8.90
N LEU A 229 4.24 -16.60 -9.15
CA LEU A 229 3.81 -17.95 -8.81
C LEU A 229 4.01 -18.89 -9.99
N VAL A 230 4.41 -20.11 -9.70
CA VAL A 230 4.40 -21.26 -10.61
C VAL A 230 3.66 -22.42 -9.97
N SER A 231 3.19 -23.37 -10.77
CA SER A 231 2.62 -24.61 -10.27
C SER A 231 3.68 -25.45 -9.54
N SER A 232 3.30 -26.13 -8.47
CA SER A 232 4.20 -26.96 -7.67
C SER A 232 4.72 -28.19 -8.42
N ASP A 233 4.03 -28.61 -9.48
CA ASP A 233 4.46 -29.67 -10.39
C ASP A 233 5.51 -29.22 -11.44
N GLY A 234 5.89 -27.94 -11.42
CA GLY A 234 6.88 -27.36 -12.32
C GLY A 234 6.39 -27.19 -13.76
N GLN A 235 5.10 -27.42 -14.03
CA GLN A 235 4.52 -27.07 -15.32
C GLN A 235 4.18 -25.58 -15.35
N ASP A 236 4.54 -24.92 -16.45
CA ASP A 236 4.26 -23.50 -16.71
C ASP A 236 2.75 -23.30 -17.06
N ILE A 237 1.88 -23.92 -16.26
CA ILE A 237 0.44 -23.82 -16.43
C ILE A 237 0.04 -22.40 -16.06
N THR A 238 -0.69 -21.78 -16.97
CA THR A 238 -1.34 -20.49 -16.77
C THR A 238 -2.22 -20.57 -15.53
N ILE A 239 -1.83 -19.85 -14.47
CA ILE A 239 -2.58 -19.83 -13.21
C ILE A 239 -3.97 -19.27 -13.50
N ASP A 240 -5.00 -20.10 -13.30
CA ASP A 240 -6.40 -19.75 -13.56
C ASP A 240 -7.01 -18.87 -12.45
N ALA A 241 -6.19 -18.13 -11.70
CA ALA A 241 -6.64 -17.25 -10.63
C ALA A 241 -5.92 -15.92 -10.73
N THR A 242 -6.65 -14.82 -10.56
CA THR A 242 -6.04 -13.49 -10.50
C THR A 242 -5.39 -13.35 -9.15
N TYR A 243 -4.13 -12.91 -9.11
CA TYR A 243 -3.43 -12.73 -7.85
C TYR A 243 -2.64 -11.43 -7.79
N ALA A 244 -2.36 -10.99 -6.57
CA ALA A 244 -1.48 -9.88 -6.29
C ALA A 244 -0.46 -10.28 -5.23
N ILE A 245 0.76 -9.80 -5.39
CA ILE A 245 1.88 -10.04 -4.47
C ILE A 245 2.37 -8.71 -3.94
N PHE A 246 2.46 -8.63 -2.62
CA PHE A 246 3.08 -7.50 -1.94
C PHE A 246 3.99 -7.97 -0.82
N THR A 247 4.97 -7.16 -0.46
CA THR A 247 5.91 -7.42 0.63
C THR A 247 5.69 -6.47 1.78
N ILE A 248 5.97 -6.95 2.99
CA ILE A 248 6.15 -6.13 4.19
C ILE A 248 7.62 -6.28 4.58
N GLU A 249 8.36 -5.18 4.57
CA GLU A 249 9.81 -5.17 4.83
C GLU A 249 10.13 -4.28 6.01
N ILE A 250 10.99 -4.77 6.90
CA ILE A 250 11.48 -4.03 8.05
C ILE A 250 12.74 -3.26 7.68
N GLY A 251 12.96 -2.09 8.28
CA GLY A 251 14.28 -1.45 8.28
C GLY A 251 14.65 -0.70 7.00
N ASN A 252 13.92 -0.87 5.91
CA ASN A 252 13.98 0.02 4.76
C ASN A 252 13.41 1.38 5.17
N ALA A 253 14.31 2.28 5.58
CA ALA A 253 13.97 3.66 5.88
C ALA A 253 13.44 4.29 4.59
N PRO A 254 12.12 4.59 4.51
CA PRO A 254 11.55 5.25 3.35
C PRO A 254 12.31 6.53 3.07
N SER A 255 12.45 6.93 1.80
CA SER A 255 13.00 8.26 1.51
C SER A 255 12.16 9.31 2.26
N PRO A 256 12.78 10.33 2.87
CA PRO A 256 12.05 11.37 3.61
C PRO A 256 10.89 11.98 2.81
N GLU A 257 11.05 12.13 1.51
CA GLU A 257 10.03 12.63 0.57
C GLU A 257 8.75 11.79 0.56
N PHE A 258 8.87 10.46 0.64
CA PHE A 258 7.72 9.54 0.72
C PHE A 258 6.99 9.66 2.06
N VAL A 259 7.73 9.80 3.16
CA VAL A 259 7.13 10.00 4.50
C VAL A 259 6.35 11.30 4.54
N VAL A 260 6.95 12.38 4.03
CA VAL A 260 6.29 13.68 3.90
C VAL A 260 5.04 13.56 3.04
N SER A 261 5.13 12.90 1.88
CA SER A 261 3.99 12.72 0.96
C SER A 261 2.83 11.94 1.62
N GLN A 262 3.11 10.87 2.35
CA GLN A 262 2.08 10.13 3.08
C GLN A 262 1.46 10.96 4.21
N ARG A 263 2.26 11.73 4.96
CA ARG A 263 1.78 12.64 6.00
C ARG A 263 0.90 13.75 5.40
N VAL A 264 1.28 14.29 4.24
CA VAL A 264 0.48 15.23 3.44
C VAL A 264 -0.87 14.62 3.09
N ALA A 265 -0.89 13.43 2.51
CA ALA A 265 -2.13 12.74 2.16
C ALA A 265 -3.06 12.53 3.35
N THR A 266 -2.51 12.03 4.44
CA THR A 266 -3.21 11.75 5.70
C THR A 266 -3.93 13.01 6.20
N LEU A 267 -3.26 14.17 6.13
CA LEU A 267 -3.79 15.44 6.60
C LEU A 267 -4.80 16.06 5.64
N LEU A 268 -4.58 15.95 4.33
CA LEU A 268 -5.57 16.39 3.33
C LEU A 268 -6.88 15.61 3.46
N THR A 269 -6.82 14.29 3.68
CA THR A 269 -8.01 13.48 3.97
C THR A 269 -8.73 13.93 5.25
N GLN A 270 -8.00 14.48 6.23
CA GLN A 270 -8.60 15.06 7.44
C GLN A 270 -9.22 16.44 7.17
N LEU A 271 -8.58 17.27 6.35
CA LEU A 271 -9.04 18.62 6.00
C LEU A 271 -10.25 18.61 5.05
N ASP A 272 -10.32 17.68 4.10
CA ASP A 272 -11.47 17.51 3.19
C ASP A 272 -12.75 17.15 3.96
N LYS A 273 -12.62 16.34 5.02
CA LYS A 273 -13.71 16.09 5.98
C LYS A 273 -14.15 17.35 6.74
N GLY A 274 -13.40 18.46 6.62
CA GLY A 274 -13.69 19.78 7.19
C GLY A 274 -14.10 20.86 6.17
N GLY A 275 -14.14 20.57 4.87
CA GLY A 275 -14.84 21.38 3.86
C GLY A 275 -14.24 22.73 3.45
N ASN A 276 -12.92 22.85 3.24
CA ASN A 276 -12.30 24.05 2.67
C ASN A 276 -11.31 23.74 1.54
N ASP A 277 -11.39 24.52 0.46
CA ASP A 277 -10.74 24.32 -0.83
C ASP A 277 -9.35 25.02 -0.89
N PRO A 278 -8.21 24.30 -1.03
CA PRO A 278 -6.88 24.93 -1.07
C PRO A 278 -6.41 25.21 -2.52
N SER A 279 -6.06 26.46 -2.80
CA SER A 279 -5.43 26.88 -4.06
C SER A 279 -3.95 26.47 -4.16
N LYS A 280 -3.33 26.50 -5.36
CA LYS A 280 -1.95 26.02 -5.60
C LYS A 280 -0.86 26.61 -4.67
N THR A 281 -1.01 27.86 -4.20
CA THR A 281 -0.09 28.49 -3.23
C THR A 281 -0.15 27.82 -1.85
N SER A 282 -1.25 27.13 -1.56
CA SER A 282 -1.48 26.40 -0.34
C SER A 282 -0.69 25.09 -0.28
N ILE A 283 -0.28 24.49 -1.41
CA ILE A 283 0.38 23.17 -1.41
C ILE A 283 1.85 23.26 -1.00
N GLU A 284 2.60 24.26 -1.49
CA GLU A 284 3.98 24.50 -1.06
C GLU A 284 4.00 24.88 0.43
N PHE A 285 3.13 25.80 0.82
CA PHE A 285 2.95 26.17 2.23
C PHE A 285 2.54 24.97 3.10
N VAL A 286 1.64 24.11 2.61
CA VAL A 286 1.27 22.87 3.31
C VAL A 286 2.48 21.94 3.38
N THR A 287 3.22 21.73 2.31
CA THR A 287 4.40 20.86 2.31
C THR A 287 5.45 21.34 3.30
N GLU A 288 5.78 22.63 3.30
CA GLU A 288 6.71 23.25 4.27
C GLU A 288 6.17 23.17 5.70
N THR A 289 4.90 23.49 5.92
CA THR A 289 4.25 23.38 7.23
C THR A 289 4.26 21.93 7.73
N LEU A 290 4.14 20.97 6.82
CA LEU A 290 4.14 19.54 7.14
C LEU A 290 5.53 18.97 7.34
N GLN A 291 6.54 19.49 6.65
CA GLN A 291 7.94 19.22 6.98
C GLN A 291 8.26 19.74 8.38
N LEU A 292 7.83 20.97 8.72
CA LEU A 292 7.99 21.52 10.06
C LEU A 292 7.24 20.73 11.13
N TYR A 293 5.99 20.31 10.86
CA TYR A 293 5.24 19.44 11.75
C TYR A 293 5.90 18.06 11.89
N SER A 294 6.46 17.54 10.79
CA SER A 294 7.23 16.31 10.78
C SER A 294 8.43 16.42 11.71
N HIS A 295 9.22 17.49 11.57
CA HIS A 295 10.37 17.76 12.42
C HIS A 295 9.94 17.91 13.89
N PHE A 296 8.84 18.58 14.15
CA PHE A 296 8.29 18.70 15.51
C PHE A 296 7.93 17.33 16.10
N LYS A 297 7.26 16.46 15.35
CA LYS A 297 6.92 15.11 15.80
C LYS A 297 8.16 14.26 16.06
N ASP A 298 9.14 14.36 15.18
CA ASP A 298 10.40 13.65 15.29
C ASP A 298 11.20 14.14 16.51
N LEU A 299 11.22 15.45 16.79
CA LEU A 299 11.82 16.04 18.00
C LEU A 299 11.07 15.65 19.27
N GLN A 300 9.73 15.66 19.24
CA GLN A 300 8.90 15.22 20.36
C GLN A 300 9.22 13.76 20.69
N ARG A 301 9.26 12.88 19.67
CA ARG A 301 9.58 11.48 19.84
C ARG A 301 11.02 11.26 20.35
N TYR A 302 11.98 12.04 19.85
CA TYR A 302 13.35 12.02 20.37
C TYR A 302 13.40 12.39 21.86
N ALA A 303 12.69 13.46 22.26
CA ALA A 303 12.63 13.89 23.66
C ALA A 303 11.97 12.84 24.55
N ASP A 304 10.89 12.22 24.09
CA ASP A 304 10.19 11.15 24.80
C ASP A 304 11.09 9.93 25.01
N LEU A 305 11.75 9.45 23.95
CA LEU A 305 12.68 8.31 24.05
C LEU A 305 13.91 8.63 24.92
N LYS A 306 14.42 9.87 24.88
CA LYS A 306 15.47 10.32 25.81
C LYS A 306 15.00 10.32 27.26
N ALA A 307 13.79 10.82 27.52
CA ALA A 307 13.21 10.80 28.86
C ALA A 307 12.95 9.37 29.36
N GLU A 308 12.56 8.45 28.47
CA GLU A 308 12.42 7.03 28.78
C GLU A 308 13.77 6.36 29.02
N SER A 309 14.83 6.74 28.31
CA SER A 309 16.18 6.21 28.52
C SER A 309 16.73 6.46 29.93
N ALA A 310 16.25 7.52 30.60
CA ALA A 310 16.59 7.82 31.99
C ALA A 310 15.84 6.92 32.99
N LYS A 311 14.73 6.29 32.57
CA LYS A 311 13.85 5.46 33.40
C LYS A 311 14.03 3.97 33.16
N ARG A 312 14.35 3.56 31.92
CA ARG A 312 14.52 2.16 31.51
C ARG A 312 15.59 2.02 30.44
N SER A 313 16.12 0.81 30.31
CA SER A 313 16.90 0.45 29.12
C SER A 313 16.00 0.46 27.88
N LEU A 314 16.41 1.19 26.87
CA LEU A 314 15.75 1.21 25.56
C LEU A 314 16.01 -0.09 24.81
N THR A 315 15.04 -0.53 24.02
CA THR A 315 15.18 -1.67 23.11
C THR A 315 16.11 -1.31 21.93
N VAL A 316 16.62 -2.33 21.22
CA VAL A 316 17.50 -2.11 20.06
C VAL A 316 16.83 -1.22 18.98
N PRO A 317 15.54 -1.43 18.60
CA PRO A 317 14.87 -0.53 17.66
C PRO A 317 14.75 0.91 18.16
N GLU A 318 14.46 1.11 19.46
CA GLU A 318 14.35 2.44 20.05
C GLU A 318 15.69 3.18 20.11
N GLN A 319 16.78 2.46 20.40
CA GLN A 319 18.13 3.02 20.36
C GLN A 319 18.50 3.45 18.93
N ALA A 320 18.24 2.58 17.94
CA ALA A 320 18.46 2.89 16.54
C ALA A 320 17.61 4.08 16.08
N LEU A 321 16.36 4.20 16.57
CA LEU A 321 15.50 5.34 16.27
C LEU A 321 16.06 6.65 16.85
N ILE A 322 16.49 6.67 18.12
CA ILE A 322 17.15 7.85 18.71
C ILE A 322 18.38 8.24 17.91
N GLU A 323 19.24 7.28 17.55
CA GLU A 323 20.46 7.54 16.81
C GLU A 323 20.14 8.13 15.42
N ARG A 324 19.21 7.51 14.69
CA ARG A 324 18.74 8.00 13.39
C ARG A 324 18.19 9.42 13.49
N LEU A 325 17.33 9.70 14.46
CA LEU A 325 16.78 11.04 14.70
C LEU A 325 17.88 12.04 15.10
N GLY A 326 18.84 11.59 15.90
CA GLY A 326 19.99 12.38 16.33
C GLY A 326 20.98 12.71 15.22
N GLN A 327 20.99 11.97 14.10
CA GLN A 327 21.87 12.21 12.96
C GLN A 327 21.24 13.09 11.87
N ARG A 328 19.94 13.43 11.98
CA ARG A 328 19.27 14.29 10.99
C ARG A 328 19.75 15.74 11.11
N GLU A 329 20.41 16.23 10.07
CA GLU A 329 20.95 17.60 10.00
C GLU A 329 19.90 18.66 10.30
N GLU A 330 18.68 18.47 9.80
CA GLU A 330 17.54 19.37 9.98
C GLU A 330 17.09 19.51 11.44
N LEU A 331 17.33 18.47 12.27
CA LEU A 331 16.92 18.45 13.68
C LEU A 331 18.02 18.93 14.62
N GLN A 332 19.29 18.84 14.20
CA GLN A 332 20.48 19.20 14.99
C GLN A 332 20.39 20.55 15.74
N PRO A 333 19.87 21.64 15.15
CA PRO A 333 19.78 22.93 15.85
C PRO A 333 18.86 22.90 17.08
N PHE A 334 17.94 21.94 17.15
CA PHE A 334 16.89 21.83 18.17
C PHE A 334 17.14 20.71 19.18
N LEU A 335 18.15 19.87 18.96
CA LEU A 335 18.50 18.79 19.89
C LEU A 335 19.22 19.35 21.12
N PRO A 336 18.90 18.85 22.33
CA PRO A 336 19.63 19.22 23.54
C PRO A 336 21.08 18.75 23.42
N ARG A 337 22.02 19.67 23.65
CA ARG A 337 23.47 19.41 23.63
C ARG A 337 23.95 18.66 24.86
#